data_AF-A0A318EJY2-F1
#
_entry.id   AF-A0A318EJY2-F1
#
_cell.length_a   1.000
_cell.length_b   1.000
_cell.length_c   1.000
_cell.angle_alpha   90.00
_cell.angle_beta   90.00
_cell.angle_gamma   90.00
#
_symmetry.space_group_name_H-M   'P 1'
#
loop_
_entity.id
_entity.type
_entity.pdbx_description
1 polymer ?
#
loop_
_entity_poly.entity_id
_entity_poly.type
_entity_poly.pdbx_seq_one_letter_code
_entity_poly.pdbx_strand_id
1 'polypeptide(L)' 'MQIIKVKYLKGEVPNGKDYTFYSNELVKPGDLVQINSSAKGVVTEVDVPESEIEAFKDRVKTITGKVVEKEQTDE' A
#
# COMPACT_ATOMS: atom_id res chain seq x y z
N MET A 1 -7.75 5.58 8.99
CA MET A 1 -6.36 5.33 8.57
C MET A 1 -6.04 3.88 8.89
N GLN A 2 -5.72 3.09 7.89
CA GLN A 2 -5.32 1.69 8.04
C GLN A 2 -3.82 1.59 7.81
N ILE A 3 -3.13 0.72 8.56
CA ILE A 3 -1.70 0.48 8.40
C ILE A 3 -1.53 -0.76 7.53
N ILE A 4 -0.80 -0.61 6.44
CA ILE A 4 -0.68 -1.61 5.40
C ILE A 4 0.77 -1.84 5.04
N LYS A 5 1.16 -3.08 4.77
CA LYS A 5 2.43 -3.38 4.12
C LYS A 5 2.22 -3.40 2.62
N VAL A 6 3.08 -2.68 1.94
CA VAL A 6 3.10 -2.54 0.49
C VAL A 6 4.47 -2.96 0.00
N LYS A 7 4.47 -3.83 -0.98
CA LYS A 7 5.67 -4.22 -1.70
C LYS A 7 5.77 -3.45 -2.98
N TYR A 8 6.90 -2.77 -3.18
CA TYR A 8 7.13 -2.01 -4.40
C TYR A 8 7.12 -2.94 -5.62
N LEU A 9 6.48 -2.47 -6.68
CA LEU A 9 6.52 -3.11 -7.98
C LEU A 9 7.65 -2.51 -8.80
N LYS A 10 8.51 -3.37 -9.35
CA LYS A 10 9.52 -2.96 -10.33
C LYS A 10 9.07 -3.45 -11.70
N GLY A 11 8.42 -2.56 -12.46
CA GLY A 11 7.66 -2.95 -13.64
C GLY A 11 6.34 -3.58 -13.19
N GLU A 12 6.23 -4.90 -13.33
CA GLU A 12 5.02 -5.67 -13.00
C GLU A 12 5.27 -6.74 -11.92
N VAL A 13 6.52 -6.89 -11.46
CA VAL A 13 6.88 -7.92 -10.48
C VAL A 13 7.10 -7.28 -9.11
N PRO A 14 6.47 -7.80 -8.03
CA PRO A 14 6.74 -7.35 -6.67
C PRO A 14 8.18 -7.68 -6.30
N ASN A 15 9.00 -6.64 -6.20
CA ASN A 15 10.44 -6.78 -6.02
C ASN A 15 10.93 -5.80 -4.94
N GLY A 16 11.68 -6.34 -3.97
CA GLY A 16 12.17 -5.59 -2.83
C GLY A 16 11.53 -6.02 -1.51
N LYS A 17 11.56 -5.11 -0.55
CA LYS A 17 11.04 -5.33 0.81
C LYS A 17 9.60 -4.82 0.92
N ASP A 18 8.89 -5.38 1.89
CA ASP A 18 7.60 -4.89 2.35
C ASP A 18 7.82 -3.63 3.18
N TYR A 19 7.21 -2.54 2.75
CA TYR A 19 7.27 -1.26 3.43
C TYR A 19 5.91 -0.93 4.01
N THR A 20 5.89 -0.39 5.21
CA THR A 20 4.63 -0.01 5.84
C THR A 20 4.23 1.39 5.40
N PHE A 21 2.96 1.56 5.06
CA PHE A 21 2.35 2.83 4.72
C PHE A 21 1.00 2.99 5.42
N TYR A 22 0.57 4.23 5.59
CA TYR A 22 -0.80 4.54 5.97
C TYR A 22 -1.69 4.62 4.73
N SER A 23 -2.87 4.04 4.84
CA SER A 23 -3.95 4.17 3.87
C SER A 23 -5.11 4.96 4.46
N ASN A 24 -5.57 5.95 3.71
CA ASN A 24 -6.82 6.65 4.05
C ASN A 24 -8.06 5.84 3.68
N GLU A 25 -7.89 4.84 2.82
CA GLU A 25 -8.95 3.96 2.34
C GLU A 25 -8.74 2.54 2.87
N LEU A 26 -9.82 1.77 2.95
CA LEU A 26 -9.74 0.34 3.25
C LEU A 26 -9.23 -0.42 2.04
N VAL A 27 -8.04 -0.99 2.16
CA VAL A 27 -7.43 -1.84 1.12
C VAL A 27 -7.32 -3.26 1.63
N LYS A 28 -7.08 -4.20 0.72
CA LYS A 28 -6.91 -5.63 1.04
C LYS A 28 -5.58 -6.13 0.50
N PRO A 29 -4.99 -7.20 1.08
CA PRO A 29 -3.82 -7.83 0.49
C PRO A 29 -4.15 -8.30 -0.93
N GLY A 30 -3.28 -7.95 -1.88
CA GLY A 30 -3.47 -8.12 -3.32
C GLY A 30 -3.87 -6.85 -4.07
N ASP A 31 -4.35 -5.81 -3.37
CA ASP A 31 -4.68 -4.54 -4.03
C ASP A 31 -3.44 -3.77 -4.50
N LEU A 32 -3.57 -3.10 -5.64
CA LEU A 32 -2.56 -2.16 -6.12
C LEU A 32 -2.80 -0.79 -5.48
N VAL A 33 -1.73 -0.19 -4.97
CA VAL A 33 -1.75 1.14 -4.35
C VAL A 33 -0.66 2.02 -4.96
N GLN A 34 -0.95 3.30 -5.04
CA GLN A 34 -0.02 4.30 -5.54
C GLN A 34 0.73 4.90 -4.37
N ILE A 35 2.02 4.56 -4.25
CA ILE A 35 2.86 5.05 -3.17
C ILE A 35 3.25 6.51 -3.45
N ASN A 36 3.72 6.78 -4.67
CA ASN A 36 4.08 8.12 -5.16
C ASN A 36 3.67 8.27 -6.64
N SER A 37 3.79 9.46 -7.24
CA SER A 37 3.45 9.68 -8.67
C SER A 37 4.13 8.74 -9.66
N SER A 38 5.30 8.19 -9.33
CA SER A 38 6.05 7.28 -10.23
C SER A 38 6.17 5.85 -9.70
N ALA A 39 5.68 5.58 -8.48
CA ALA A 39 5.88 4.30 -7.81
C ALA A 39 4.54 3.68 -7.40
N LYS A 40 4.31 2.46 -7.88
CA LYS A 40 3.19 1.62 -7.49
C LYS A 40 3.70 0.49 -6.61
N GLY A 41 2.81 -0.05 -5.79
CA GLY A 41 3.07 -1.23 -5.00
C GLY A 41 1.82 -2.07 -4.87
N VAL A 42 2.02 -3.31 -4.45
CA VAL A 42 0.93 -4.23 -4.11
C VAL A 42 0.87 -4.36 -2.59
N VAL A 43 -0.33 -4.30 -2.04
CA VAL A 43 -0.58 -4.53 -0.63
C VAL A 43 -0.31 -6.00 -0.35
N THR A 44 0.59 -6.29 0.57
CA THR A 44 0.92 -7.66 0.99
C THR A 44 0.27 -8.02 2.30
N GLU A 45 0.04 -7.03 3.17
CA GLU A 45 -0.57 -7.23 4.48
C GLU A 45 -1.36 -5.99 4.87
N VAL A 46 -2.45 -6.20 5.62
CA VAL A 46 -3.30 -5.15 6.18
C VAL A 46 -3.48 -5.43 7.67
N ASP A 47 -3.95 -4.43 8.43
CA ASP A 47 -4.15 -4.55 9.88
C ASP A 47 -2.85 -4.80 10.66
N VAL A 48 -1.76 -4.16 10.22
CA VAL A 48 -0.51 -4.18 10.97
C VAL A 48 -0.69 -3.36 12.25
N PRO A 49 -0.40 -3.93 13.44
CA PRO A 49 -0.56 -3.21 14.70
C PRO A 49 0.43 -2.05 14.80
N GLU A 50 0.01 -0.96 15.43
CA GLU A 50 0.86 0.22 15.61
C GLU A 50 2.18 -0.11 16.29
N SER A 51 2.20 -1.06 17.22
CA SER A 51 3.42 -1.45 17.95
C SER A 51 4.51 -2.09 17.10
N GLU A 52 4.18 -2.72 15.97
CA GLU A 52 5.18 -3.19 15.01
C GLU A 52 5.87 -2.01 14.31
N ILE A 53 5.10 -0.96 14.04
CA ILE A 53 5.59 0.22 13.34
C ILE A 53 6.10 1.29 14.28
N GLU A 54 5.89 1.22 15.60
CA GLU A 54 6.31 2.23 16.57
C GLU A 54 7.78 2.61 16.42
N ALA A 55 8.65 1.63 16.15
CA ALA A 55 10.08 1.84 15.92
C ALA A 55 10.41 2.70 14.67
N PHE A 56 9.50 2.78 13.71
CA PHE A 56 9.67 3.54 12.46
C PHE A 56 8.46 4.38 12.08
N LYS A 57 7.53 4.62 13.02
CA LYS A 57 6.22 5.27 12.82
C LYS A 57 6.38 6.68 12.24
N ASP A 58 7.42 7.37 12.70
CA ASP A 58 7.81 8.70 12.24
C ASP A 58 8.26 8.73 10.75
N ARG A 59 8.72 7.59 10.24
CA ARG A 59 9.18 7.43 8.85
C ARG A 59 8.10 6.83 7.93
N VAL A 60 7.00 6.32 8.50
CA VAL A 60 5.89 5.76 7.73
C VAL A 60 5.17 6.89 6.99
N LYS A 61 5.04 6.72 5.68
CA LYS A 61 4.32 7.68 4.84
C LYS A 61 2.91 7.20 4.55
N THR A 62 2.06 8.13 4.13
CA THR A 62 0.73 7.80 3.62
C THR A 62 0.83 7.55 2.11
N ILE A 63 0.14 6.51 1.61
CA ILE A 63 0.00 6.30 0.17
C ILE A 63 -0.75 7.47 -0.47
N THR A 64 -0.51 7.70 -1.76
CA THR A 64 -1.25 8.71 -2.53
C THR A 64 -2.72 8.30 -2.71
N GLY A 65 -2.98 7.01 -2.91
CA GLY A 65 -4.32 6.46 -3.03
C GLY A 65 -4.30 5.02 -3.55
N LYS A 66 -5.47 4.39 -3.60
CA LYS A 66 -5.63 3.06 -4.19
C LYS A 66 -5.60 3.14 -5.72
N VAL A 67 -4.81 2.27 -6.37
CA VAL A 67 -4.89 2.08 -7.83
C VAL A 67 -6.06 1.12 -8.05
N VAL A 68 -7.24 1.68 -8.19
CA VAL A 68 -8.38 0.93 -8.70
C VAL A 68 -8.11 0.73 -10.18
N GLU A 69 -7.66 -0.47 -10.57
CA GLU A 69 -7.93 -0.91 -11.93
C GLU A 69 -9.43 -0.86 -12.04
N LYS A 70 -9.95 0.14 -12.77
CA LYS A 70 -11.37 0.25 -13.05
C LYS A 70 -11.77 -1.05 -13.76
N GLU A 71 -12.28 -2.02 -13.00
CA GLU A 71 -13.35 -2.84 -13.52
C GLU A 71 -14.42 -1.84 -13.94
N GLN A 72 -14.56 -1.67 -15.25
CA GLN A 72 -15.71 -1.04 -15.84
C GLN A 72 -16.92 -1.87 -15.41
N THR A 73 -17.58 -1.44 -14.35
CA THR A 73 -18.98 -1.76 -14.11
C THR A 73 -19.72 -0.44 -14.17
N ASP A 74 -19.85 0.07 -15.38
CA ASP A 74 -20.90 1.04 -15.70
C ASP A 74 -22.07 0.19 -16.22
N GLU A 75 -23.06 0.10 -15.34
CA GLU A 75 -24.51 -0.13 -15.52
C GLU A 75 -25.07 -0.59 -16.88
#